data_AF-A0A0U3F8G7-F1
#
_entry.id   AF-A0A0U3F8G7-F1
#
_cell.length_a   1.000
_cell.length_b   1.000
_cell.length_c   1.000
_cell.angle_alpha   90.00
_cell.angle_beta   90.00
_cell.angle_gamma   90.00
#
_symmetry.space_group_name_H-M   'P 1'
#
loop_
_entity.id
_entity.type
_entity.pdbx_description
1 polymer ?
#
loop_
_entity_poly.entity_id
_entity_poly.type
_entity_poly.pdbx_seq_one_letter_code
_entity_poly.pdbx_strand_id
1 'polypeptide(L)' 'MDEHGTLTTPVDDDPTLVLLKVEEAARRLRIGRTTCYALIRSGELESVPVGRLRRVPADAPAAYVARLRAAQRPA' A
#
# COMPACT_ATOMS: atom_id res chain seq x y z
N MET A 1 -14.07 -23.13 29.16
CA MET A 1 -12.71 -23.21 28.59
C MET A 1 -12.78 -22.58 27.20
N ASP A 2 -12.73 -21.25 27.25
CA ASP A 2 -11.98 -20.38 26.35
C ASP A 2 -12.43 -20.34 24.88
N GLU A 3 -13.47 -19.52 24.70
CA GLU A 3 -13.65 -18.52 23.64
C GLU A 3 -12.65 -18.60 22.48
N HIS A 4 -13.08 -19.27 21.40
CA HIS A 4 -12.49 -19.05 20.08
C HIS A 4 -12.85 -17.64 19.62
N GLY A 5 -12.09 -16.66 20.13
CA GLY A 5 -12.10 -15.29 19.66
C GLY A 5 -11.93 -15.30 18.15
N THR A 6 -12.92 -14.77 17.45
CA THR A 6 -12.90 -14.52 16.02
C THR A 6 -11.69 -13.62 15.73
N LEU A 7 -10.54 -14.23 15.41
CA LEU A 7 -9.41 -13.51 14.85
C LEU A 7 -9.87 -13.06 13.47
N THR A 8 -10.45 -11.86 13.41
CA THR A 8 -10.56 -11.11 12.16
C THR A 8 -9.13 -10.77 11.76
N THR A 9 -8.42 -11.72 11.17
CA THR A 9 -7.26 -11.41 10.36
C THR A 9 -7.82 -10.57 9.23
N PRO A 10 -7.40 -9.30 9.08
CA PRO A 10 -7.83 -8.52 7.93
C PRO A 10 -7.21 -9.19 6.71
N VAL A 11 -8.00 -10.08 6.12
CA VAL A 11 -7.76 -10.79 4.87
C VAL A 11 -7.30 -9.78 3.82
N ASP A 12 -6.47 -10.24 2.88
CA ASP A 12 -6.01 -9.52 1.69
C ASP A 12 -4.64 -8.81 1.70
N ASP A 13 -3.67 -9.23 2.52
CA ASP A 13 -2.26 -9.10 2.07
C ASP A 13 -1.86 -10.37 1.30
N ASP A 14 -2.56 -10.63 0.19
CA ASP A 14 -2.16 -11.71 -0.71
C ASP A 14 -1.00 -11.19 -1.58
N PRO A 15 0.22 -11.73 -1.41
CA PRO A 15 1.40 -11.26 -2.14
C PRO A 15 1.33 -11.60 -3.64
N THR A 16 0.39 -12.45 -4.05
CA THR A 16 0.16 -12.83 -5.46
C THR A 16 -0.65 -11.79 -6.22
N LEU A 17 -1.33 -10.87 -5.52
CA LEU A 17 -2.10 -9.81 -6.15
C LEU A 17 -1.17 -8.82 -6.84
N VAL A 18 -1.35 -8.64 -8.15
CA VAL A 18 -0.57 -7.69 -8.96
C VAL A 18 -1.05 -6.24 -8.75
N LEU A 19 -2.34 -6.05 -8.45
CA LEU A 19 -2.97 -4.73 -8.31
C LEU A 19 -3.75 -4.61 -7.00
N LEU A 20 -3.30 -3.69 -6.16
CA LEU A 20 -3.87 -3.39 -4.86
C LEU A 20 -4.90 -2.27 -4.94
N LYS A 21 -5.82 -2.28 -3.98
CA LYS A 21 -6.61 -1.09 -3.65
C LYS A 21 -5.70 -0.08 -2.93
N VAL A 22 -6.10 1.20 -2.94
CA VAL A 22 -5.38 2.25 -2.19
C VAL A 22 -5.28 1.92 -0.70
N GLU A 23 -6.34 1.33 -0.12
CA GLU A 23 -6.34 0.93 1.29
C GLU A 23 -5.34 -0.21 1.58
N GLU A 24 -5.22 -1.17 0.67
CA GLU A 24 -4.23 -2.26 0.80
C GLU A 24 -2.80 -1.72 0.69
N ALA A 25 -2.54 -0.81 -0.26
CA ALA A 25 -1.24 -0.15 -0.35
C ALA A 25 -0.90 0.65 0.92
N ALA A 26 -1.90 1.32 1.51
CA ALA A 26 -1.73 2.04 2.78
C ALA A 26 -1.37 1.08 3.92
N ARG A 27 -2.02 -0.08 3.99
CA ARG A 27 -1.73 -1.14 4.96
C ARG A 27 -0.31 -1.70 4.78
N ARG A 28 0.11 -2.00 3.55
CA ARG A 28 1.49 -2.46 3.24
C ARG A 28 2.56 -1.46 3.67
N LEU A 29 2.29 -0.17 3.49
CA LEU A 29 3.18 0.91 3.91
C LEU A 29 3.04 1.28 5.40
N ARG A 30 2.09 0.67 6.14
CA ARG A 30 1.76 1.02 7.54
C ARG A 30 1.42 2.51 7.72
N ILE A 31 0.76 3.12 6.73
CA ILE A 31 0.32 4.52 6.76
C ILE A 31 -1.20 4.65 6.78
N GLY A 32 -1.68 5.82 7.20
CA GLY A 32 -3.10 6.16 7.10
C GLY A 32 -3.57 6.30 5.65
N ARG A 33 -4.86 6.03 5.41
CA ARG A 33 -5.49 6.16 4.08
C ARG A 33 -5.29 7.56 3.49
N THR A 34 -5.45 8.60 4.32
CA THR A 34 -5.26 9.99 3.92
C THR A 34 -3.85 10.23 3.38
N THR A 35 -2.83 9.71 4.07
CA THR A 35 -1.43 9.80 3.62
C THR A 35 -1.23 9.06 2.31
N CYS A 36 -1.79 7.85 2.17
CA CYS A 36 -1.70 7.09 0.92
C CYS A 36 -2.33 7.85 -0.27
N TYR A 37 -3.51 8.43 -0.09
CA TYR A 37 -4.13 9.28 -1.11
C TYR A 37 -3.30 10.53 -1.43
N ALA A 38 -2.67 11.13 -0.42
CA ALA A 38 -1.77 12.27 -0.62
C ALA A 38 -0.55 11.87 -1.47
N LEU A 39 0.09 10.73 -1.18
CA LEU A 39 1.23 10.21 -1.96
C LEU A 39 0.85 9.88 -3.41
N ILE A 40 -0.35 9.34 -3.62
CA ILE A 40 -0.89 9.09 -4.96
C ILE A 40 -1.12 10.42 -5.70
N ARG A 41 -1.64 11.43 -4.99
CA ARG A 41 -1.91 12.75 -5.57
C ARG A 41 -0.64 13.55 -5.85
N SER A 42 0.40 13.40 -5.02
CA SER A 42 1.73 13.98 -5.25
C SER A 42 2.51 13.26 -6.33
N GLY A 43 2.10 12.04 -6.71
CA GLY A 43 2.81 11.20 -7.67
C GLY A 43 4.00 10.45 -7.07
N GLU A 44 4.16 10.48 -5.75
CA GLU A 44 5.21 9.74 -5.05
C GLU A 44 4.90 8.24 -4.98
N LEU A 45 3.62 7.87 -4.83
CA LEU A 45 3.16 6.50 -4.92
C LEU A 45 2.52 6.24 -6.28
N GLU A 46 3.10 5.31 -7.04
CA GLU A 46 2.61 4.94 -8.36
C GLU A 46 1.20 4.34 -8.27
N SER A 47 0.34 4.76 -9.20
CA SER A 47 -1.01 4.22 -9.30
C SER A 47 -1.48 4.17 -10.74
N VAL A 48 -2.16 3.09 -11.09
CA VAL A 48 -2.65 2.80 -12.44
C VAL A 48 -4.17 2.91 -12.44
N PRO A 49 -4.77 3.71 -13.35
CA PRO A 49 -6.21 3.71 -13.55
C PRO A 49 -6.64 2.42 -14.25
N VAL A 50 -7.56 1.68 -13.62
CA VAL A 50 -8.21 0.50 -14.19
C VAL A 50 -9.69 0.86 -14.41
N GLY A 51 -9.99 1.38 -15.60
CA GLY A 51 -11.29 1.96 -15.93
C GLY A 51 -11.60 3.17 -15.03
N ARG A 52 -12.65 3.05 -14.22
CA ARG A 52 -13.05 4.09 -13.24
C ARG A 52 -12.34 3.97 -11.89
N LEU A 53 -11.60 2.90 -11.66
CA LEU A 53 -10.95 2.62 -10.38
C LEU A 53 -9.47 3.01 -10.43
N ARG A 54 -8.93 3.45 -9.29
CA ARG A 54 -7.48 3.60 -9.13
C ARG A 54 -6.93 2.40 -8.39
N ARG A 55 -5.90 1.77 -8.96
CA ARG A 55 -5.18 0.64 -8.38
C ARG A 55 -3.72 1.01 -8.17
N VAL A 56 -3.10 0.37 -7.20
CA VAL A 56 -1.66 0.54 -6.89
C VAL A 56 -0.98 -0.76 -7.26
N PRO A 57 0.04 -0.77 -8.13
CA PRO A 57 0.85 -1.97 -8.37
C PRO A 57 1.43 -2.52 -7.08
N ALA A 58 1.52 -3.84 -6.95
CA ALA A 58 2.05 -4.46 -5.73
C ALA A 58 3.53 -4.14 -5.47
N ASP A 59 4.28 -3.81 -6.51
CA ASP A 59 5.68 -3.37 -6.46
C ASP A 59 5.83 -1.88 -6.06
N ALA A 60 4.79 -1.06 -6.25
CA ALA A 60 4.84 0.38 -5.99
C ALA A 60 5.21 0.76 -4.54
N PRO A 61 4.69 0.08 -3.49
CA PRO A 61 5.13 0.30 -2.12
C PRO A 61 6.65 0.09 -1.92
N ALA A 62 7.20 -0.98 -2.50
CA ALA A 62 8.62 -1.28 -2.40
C ALA A 62 9.46 -0.25 -3.16
N ALA A 63 9.02 0.14 -4.37
CA ALA A 63 9.66 1.20 -5.15
C ALA A 63 9.65 2.55 -4.42
N TYR A 64 8.54 2.90 -3.77
CA TYR A 64 8.44 4.11 -2.95
C TYR A 64 9.46 4.10 -1.80
N VAL A 65 9.55 3.00 -1.05
CA VAL A 65 10.54 2.86 0.04
C VAL A 65 11.97 2.94 -0.50
N ALA A 66 12.25 2.34 -1.66
CA ALA A 66 13.57 2.41 -2.28
C ALA A 66 13.96 3.86 -2.64
N ARG A 67 13.04 4.62 -3.25
CA ARG A 67 13.22 6.05 -3.53
C ARG A 67 13.42 6.85 -2.25
N LEU A 68 12.61 6.59 -1.23
CA LEU A 68 12.71 7.26 0.06
C LEU A 68 14.07 7.01 0.74
N ARG A 69 14.57 5.77 0.69
CA ARG A 69 15.91 5.41 1.19
C ARG A 69 17.03 6.09 0.40
N ALA A 70 16.90 6.18 -0.92
CA ALA A 70 17.87 6.86 -1.77
C ALA A 70 17.92 8.37 -1.49
N ALA A 71 16.76 9.00 -1.29
CA ALA A 71 16.66 10.41 -0.95
C ALA A 71 17.19 10.73 0.46
N GLN A 72 17.02 9.81 1.42
CA GLN A 72 17.46 10.01 2.80
C GLN A 72 18.93 9.71 3.05
N ARG A 73 19.61 8.98 2.16
CA ARG A 73 21.05 8.71 2.33
C ARG A 73 21.82 10.01 2.08
N PRO A 74 22.38 10.66 3.11
CA PRO A 74 23.35 11.71 2.87
C PRO A 74 24.62 11.05 2.32
N ALA A 75 25.27 11.74 1.37
CA ALA A 75 26.57 11.33 0.85
C ALA A 75 27.64 11.30 1.94
#